data_AF-A0A396HDR5-F1
#
_entry.id   AF-A0A396HDR5-F1
#
_cell.length_a   1.000
_cell.length_b   1.000
_cell.length_c   1.000
_cell.angle_alpha   90.00
_cell.angle_beta   90.00
_cell.angle_gamma   90.00
#
_symmetry.space_group_name_H-M   'P 1'
#
loop_
_entity.id
_entity.type
_entity.pdbx_description
1 polymer ?
#
loop_
_entity_poly.entity_id
_entity_poly.type
_entity_poly.pdbx_seq_one_letter_code
_entity_poly.pdbx_strand_id
1 'polypeptide(L)'
;MSTWCFLVQAQDSSFLNQTLTGNIVRKIFKILFYLHLLIISLLVIILTIYGLITTSQTHNFHPMKWYPPLFISIACAGVFGFTWQWITLKNPKKALSAIFWLSPLLTCAMAIMLVYIESPISLIIGIIALVSSLIQSLYSCWVSHRYEYANKILSTSIADFPFKSMMILTFSSILIGILYCFFLVIGIGGAKAIENKTKLTSLFIMVILLSLGWTMQFLKNVIQVTISRVKYMNLGCGVMMDPSVALNDTLKYFIGSVSIGSILVPFISTFRGFARSIKIAGGDSDEFMFSCVSCYMGIASILVSCGNRFGFVHVGVYNKGFVQASCDTWDIFNRVGLVQLIDLDLTGSFCFFSGVAGGAISSLVSGIWSIVLDKNYATELSIYGFLIGYFMVRLALACPQACVSAYYVAYAENPQSTHFDSTIPMRLEQLQRSQV
;
A
#
# COMPACT_ATOMS: atom_id res chain seq x y z
N MET A 1 14.55 -29.75 14.38
CA MET A 1 13.46 -28.79 14.63
C MET A 1 13.85 -27.96 15.84
N SER A 2 14.10 -26.66 15.68
CA SER A 2 14.60 -25.80 16.76
C SER A 2 13.57 -25.69 17.90
N THR A 3 14.02 -25.50 19.14
CA THR A 3 13.15 -25.24 20.31
C THR A 3 12.20 -24.05 20.07
N TRP A 4 12.64 -23.10 19.25
CA TRP A 4 11.86 -21.98 18.72
C TRP A 4 10.71 -22.42 17.82
N CYS A 5 10.92 -23.37 16.91
CA CYS A 5 9.85 -23.93 16.08
C CYS A 5 8.81 -24.67 16.93
N PHE A 6 9.24 -25.37 17.99
CA PHE A 6 8.30 -25.96 18.95
C PHE A 6 7.51 -24.91 19.74
N LEU A 7 8.11 -23.77 20.10
CA LEU A 7 7.39 -22.67 20.75
C LEU A 7 6.36 -22.03 19.80
N VAL A 8 6.72 -21.76 18.54
CA VAL A 8 5.78 -21.25 17.52
C VAL A 8 4.63 -22.24 17.32
N GLN A 9 4.95 -23.53 17.20
CA GLN A 9 3.96 -24.59 16.95
C GLN A 9 3.12 -24.94 18.20
N ALA A 10 3.68 -24.79 19.40
CA ALA A 10 2.94 -24.87 20.66
C ALA A 10 2.04 -23.64 20.86
N GLN A 11 2.45 -22.47 20.39
CA GLN A 11 1.61 -21.27 20.40
C GLN A 11 0.47 -21.36 19.36
N ASP A 12 0.72 -22.09 18.27
CA ASP A 12 -0.25 -22.62 17.29
C ASP A 12 -1.22 -23.66 17.89
N SER A 13 -0.97 -24.18 19.10
CA SER A 13 -1.94 -24.99 19.86
C SER A 13 -2.68 -24.19 20.94
N SER A 14 -2.15 -23.02 21.31
CA SER A 14 -2.77 -22.04 22.22
C SER A 14 -3.59 -20.95 21.50
N PHE A 15 -4.21 -21.26 20.35
CA PHE A 15 -5.17 -20.37 19.67
C PHE A 15 -6.30 -19.85 20.58
N LEU A 16 -6.47 -20.46 21.76
CA LEU A 16 -7.57 -20.25 22.69
C LEU A 16 -7.45 -19.00 23.60
N ASN A 17 -6.26 -18.41 23.77
CA ASN A 17 -6.09 -17.20 24.62
C ASN A 17 -6.28 -15.89 23.85
N GLN A 18 -7.33 -15.82 23.02
CA GLN A 18 -7.76 -14.57 22.39
C GLN A 18 -8.83 -13.92 23.26
N THR A 19 -8.70 -12.62 23.52
CA THR A 19 -9.75 -11.88 24.23
C THR A 19 -11.06 -11.99 23.45
N LEU A 20 -12.16 -12.33 24.13
CA LEU A 20 -13.49 -12.48 23.53
C LEU A 20 -13.83 -11.28 22.63
N THR A 21 -13.50 -10.08 23.10
CA THR A 21 -13.64 -8.81 22.38
C THR A 21 -12.89 -8.80 21.05
N GLY A 22 -11.63 -9.24 21.02
CA GLY A 22 -10.83 -9.29 19.80
C GLY A 22 -11.45 -10.20 18.73
N ASN A 23 -12.00 -11.34 19.14
CA ASN A 23 -12.67 -12.28 18.23
C ASN A 23 -13.96 -11.69 17.64
N ILE A 24 -14.76 -11.01 18.46
CA ILE A 24 -15.98 -10.33 18.02
C ILE A 24 -15.64 -9.25 16.99
N VAL A 25 -14.64 -8.39 17.28
CA VAL A 25 -14.23 -7.31 16.38
C VAL A 25 -13.77 -7.86 15.03
N ARG A 26 -12.93 -8.91 15.00
CA ARG A 26 -12.53 -9.54 13.73
C ARG A 26 -13.72 -10.08 12.94
N LYS A 27 -14.69 -10.70 13.61
CA LYS A 27 -15.89 -11.24 12.97
C LYS A 27 -16.75 -10.14 12.37
N ILE A 28 -16.94 -9.03 13.10
CA ILE A 28 -17.67 -7.85 12.62
C ILE A 28 -16.98 -7.27 11.37
N PHE A 29 -15.66 -7.04 11.42
CA PHE A 29 -14.94 -6.48 10.27
C PHE A 29 -14.91 -7.41 9.06
N LYS A 30 -14.86 -8.74 9.27
CA LYS A 30 -15.03 -9.73 8.20
C LYS A 30 -16.40 -9.58 7.53
N ILE A 31 -17.47 -9.54 8.31
CA ILE A 31 -18.84 -9.37 7.80
C ILE A 31 -18.98 -8.02 7.09
N LEU A 32 -18.50 -6.95 7.71
CA LEU A 32 -18.54 -5.59 7.16
C LEU A 32 -17.85 -5.52 5.79
N PHE A 33 -16.68 -6.13 5.65
CA PHE A 33 -15.93 -6.13 4.40
C PHE A 33 -16.69 -6.84 3.26
N TYR A 34 -17.27 -8.02 3.55
CA TYR A 34 -18.09 -8.74 2.56
C TYR A 34 -19.39 -8.01 2.23
N LEU A 35 -20.05 -7.43 3.23
CA LEU A 35 -21.25 -6.63 3.03
C LEU A 35 -20.94 -5.42 2.15
N HIS A 36 -19.81 -4.75 2.38
CA HIS A 36 -19.31 -3.67 1.53
C HIS A 36 -19.12 -4.13 0.08
N LEU A 37 -18.53 -5.31 -0.16
CA LEU A 37 -18.33 -5.85 -1.51
C LEU A 37 -19.68 -6.14 -2.20
N LEU A 38 -20.65 -6.67 -1.45
CA LEU A 38 -21.99 -6.92 -1.98
C LEU A 38 -22.72 -5.61 -2.32
N ILE A 39 -22.69 -4.63 -1.42
CA ILE A 39 -23.33 -3.32 -1.62
C ILE A 39 -22.70 -2.60 -2.81
N ILE A 40 -21.36 -2.59 -2.93
CA ILE A 40 -20.70 -1.91 -4.06
C ILE A 40 -21.00 -2.63 -5.37
N SER A 41 -21.05 -3.96 -5.38
CA SER A 41 -21.42 -4.70 -6.59
C SER A 41 -22.85 -4.40 -7.04
N LEU A 42 -23.81 -4.37 -6.12
CA LEU A 42 -25.19 -3.97 -6.43
C LEU A 42 -25.26 -2.54 -6.94
N LEU A 43 -24.57 -1.60 -6.26
CA LEU A 43 -24.53 -0.20 -6.66
C LEU A 43 -23.96 -0.05 -8.08
N VAL A 44 -22.83 -0.68 -8.38
CA VAL A 44 -22.21 -0.65 -9.71
C VAL A 44 -23.17 -1.19 -10.76
N ILE A 45 -23.78 -2.37 -10.54
CA ILE A 45 -24.73 -2.97 -11.49
C ILE A 45 -25.92 -2.03 -11.76
N ILE A 46 -26.50 -1.46 -10.71
CA ILE A 46 -27.62 -0.50 -10.81
C ILE A 46 -27.18 0.72 -11.64
N LEU A 47 -26.05 1.34 -11.30
CA LEU A 47 -25.54 2.52 -12.02
C LEU A 47 -25.24 2.21 -13.49
N THR A 48 -24.72 1.03 -13.80
CA THR A 48 -24.47 0.60 -15.17
C THR A 48 -25.76 0.45 -15.96
N ILE A 49 -26.79 -0.21 -15.41
CA ILE A 49 -28.08 -0.39 -16.08
C ILE A 49 -28.76 0.97 -16.31
N TYR A 50 -28.86 1.80 -15.26
CA TYR A 50 -29.47 3.13 -15.36
C TYR A 50 -28.67 4.06 -16.29
N GLY A 51 -27.34 3.98 -16.27
CA GLY A 51 -26.46 4.72 -17.15
C GLY A 51 -26.64 4.33 -18.62
N LEU A 52 -26.78 3.03 -18.92
CA LEU A 52 -27.04 2.53 -20.27
C LEU A 52 -28.39 3.01 -20.80
N ILE A 53 -29.46 2.89 -20.00
CA ILE A 53 -30.80 3.38 -20.36
C ILE A 53 -30.77 4.89 -20.60
N THR A 54 -30.12 5.65 -19.72
CA THR A 54 -30.07 7.12 -19.84
C THR A 54 -29.23 7.58 -21.04
N THR A 55 -28.14 6.87 -21.35
CA THR A 55 -27.32 7.17 -22.55
C THR A 55 -28.11 6.90 -23.84
N SER A 56 -28.99 5.90 -23.86
CA SER A 56 -29.87 5.66 -25.01
C SER A 56 -30.92 6.77 -25.21
N GLN A 57 -31.31 7.45 -24.13
CA GLN A 57 -32.31 8.51 -24.14
C GLN A 57 -31.71 9.92 -24.31
N THR A 58 -30.45 10.11 -23.87
CA THR A 58 -29.79 11.42 -23.84
C THR A 58 -28.37 11.29 -24.38
N HIS A 59 -28.05 12.03 -25.43
CA HIS A 59 -26.74 11.99 -26.10
C HIS A 59 -25.63 12.78 -25.37
N ASN A 60 -25.76 12.99 -24.06
CA ASN A 60 -24.86 13.86 -23.27
C ASN A 60 -23.58 13.14 -22.80
N PHE A 61 -23.59 11.81 -22.73
CA PHE A 61 -22.43 11.01 -22.34
C PHE A 61 -21.92 10.24 -23.56
N HIS A 62 -20.61 10.26 -23.79
CA HIS A 62 -19.97 9.58 -24.91
C HIS A 62 -19.09 8.41 -24.43
N PRO A 63 -19.65 7.19 -24.27
CA PRO A 63 -18.93 6.03 -23.75
C PRO A 63 -17.60 5.75 -24.46
N MET A 64 -17.56 5.89 -25.78
CA MET A 64 -16.37 5.62 -26.60
C MET A 64 -15.23 6.60 -26.37
N LYS A 65 -15.53 7.81 -25.86
CA LYS A 65 -14.49 8.78 -25.49
C LYS A 65 -14.03 8.61 -24.05
N TRP A 66 -14.89 8.08 -23.18
CA TRP A 66 -14.67 8.03 -21.73
C TRP A 66 -14.06 6.72 -21.22
N TYR A 67 -14.57 5.56 -21.68
CA TYR A 67 -14.12 4.25 -21.19
C TYR A 67 -12.73 3.83 -21.68
N PRO A 68 -12.39 3.94 -22.99
CA PRO A 68 -11.12 3.44 -23.48
C PRO A 68 -9.87 4.03 -22.78
N PRO A 69 -9.77 5.35 -22.52
CA PRO A 69 -8.62 5.92 -21.79
C PRO A 69 -8.36 5.23 -20.45
N LEU A 70 -9.41 4.95 -19.66
CA LEU A 70 -9.27 4.30 -18.36
C LEU A 70 -8.96 2.81 -18.48
N PHE A 71 -9.60 2.12 -19.42
CA PHE A 71 -9.33 0.69 -19.61
C PHE A 71 -7.89 0.43 -20.05
N ILE A 72 -7.37 1.24 -20.97
CA ILE A 72 -5.96 1.18 -21.36
C ILE A 72 -5.06 1.58 -20.19
N SER A 73 -5.42 2.61 -19.42
CA SER A 73 -4.66 3.01 -18.23
C SER A 73 -4.58 1.91 -17.16
N ILE A 74 -5.66 1.15 -16.94
CA ILE A 74 -5.69 -0.03 -16.05
C ILE A 74 -4.74 -1.12 -16.57
N ALA A 75 -4.80 -1.45 -17.86
CA ALA A 75 -3.93 -2.44 -18.46
C ALA A 75 -2.45 -2.02 -18.37
N CYS A 76 -2.15 -0.75 -18.68
CA CYS A 76 -0.81 -0.17 -18.52
C CYS A 76 -0.32 -0.25 -17.06
N ALA A 77 -1.17 0.06 -16.08
CA ALA A 77 -0.84 -0.06 -14.66
C ALA A 77 -0.48 -1.50 -14.27
N GLY A 78 -1.25 -2.48 -14.75
CA GLY A 78 -1.01 -3.90 -14.51
C GLY A 78 0.31 -4.37 -15.10
N VAL A 79 0.57 -4.04 -16.36
CA VAL A 79 1.83 -4.37 -17.05
C VAL A 79 3.02 -3.69 -16.36
N PHE A 80 2.92 -2.39 -16.06
CA PHE A 80 3.95 -1.67 -15.34
C PHE A 80 4.19 -2.26 -13.94
N GLY A 81 3.13 -2.54 -13.17
CA GLY A 81 3.26 -3.15 -11.85
C GLY A 81 3.96 -4.52 -11.89
N PHE A 82 3.56 -5.39 -12.82
CA PHE A 82 4.17 -6.71 -12.97
C PHE A 82 5.64 -6.63 -13.41
N THR A 83 5.95 -5.80 -14.41
CA THR A 83 7.33 -5.60 -14.88
C THR A 83 8.20 -4.95 -13.80
N TRP A 84 7.66 -3.98 -13.07
CA TRP A 84 8.36 -3.31 -11.98
C TRP A 84 8.69 -4.26 -10.83
N GLN A 85 7.75 -5.12 -10.46
CA GLN A 85 7.99 -6.19 -9.50
C GLN A 85 9.08 -7.15 -9.99
N TRP A 86 9.01 -7.60 -11.25
CA TRP A 86 10.02 -8.47 -11.83
C TRP A 86 11.43 -7.86 -11.74
N ILE A 87 11.57 -6.58 -12.10
CA ILE A 87 12.82 -5.83 -12.00
C ILE A 87 13.29 -5.75 -10.54
N THR A 88 12.37 -5.50 -9.60
CA THR A 88 12.66 -5.42 -8.16
C THR A 88 13.20 -6.75 -7.62
N LEU A 89 12.61 -7.87 -8.02
CA LEU A 89 13.05 -9.20 -7.57
C LEU A 89 14.36 -9.65 -8.21
N LYS A 90 14.64 -9.25 -9.46
CA LYS A 90 15.89 -9.61 -10.15
C LYS A 90 17.07 -8.72 -9.81
N ASN A 91 16.83 -7.41 -9.70
CA ASN A 91 17.87 -6.40 -9.50
C ASN A 91 17.39 -5.31 -8.52
N PRO A 92 17.24 -5.64 -7.22
CA PRO A 92 16.74 -4.70 -6.21
C PRO A 92 17.55 -3.40 -6.15
N LYS A 93 18.89 -3.49 -6.30
CA LYS A 93 19.80 -2.33 -6.33
C LYS A 93 19.44 -1.32 -7.42
N LYS A 94 19.22 -1.81 -8.65
CA LYS A 94 18.86 -0.95 -9.79
C LYS A 94 17.44 -0.42 -9.66
N ALA A 95 16.50 -1.27 -9.23
CA ALA A 95 15.11 -0.88 -9.02
C ALA A 95 14.98 0.27 -8.01
N LEU A 96 15.66 0.14 -6.87
CA LEU A 96 15.62 1.14 -5.80
C LEU A 96 16.20 2.46 -6.27
N SER A 97 17.40 2.47 -6.85
CA SER A 97 17.99 3.71 -7.37
C SER A 97 17.15 4.33 -8.49
N ALA A 98 16.57 3.53 -9.38
CA ALA A 98 15.81 4.04 -10.52
C ALA A 98 14.52 4.73 -10.08
N ILE A 99 13.77 4.19 -9.10
CA ILE A 99 12.46 4.77 -8.76
C ILE A 99 12.56 6.14 -8.11
N PHE A 100 13.60 6.38 -7.31
CA PHE A 100 13.80 7.66 -6.64
C PHE A 100 14.03 8.80 -7.65
N TRP A 101 14.48 8.50 -8.87
CA TRP A 101 14.58 9.48 -9.96
C TRP A 101 13.37 9.44 -10.90
N LEU A 102 12.86 8.25 -11.21
CA LEU A 102 11.75 8.06 -12.14
C LEU A 102 10.43 8.64 -11.61
N SER A 103 10.12 8.47 -10.32
CA SER A 103 8.88 8.97 -9.71
C SER A 103 8.74 10.49 -9.77
N PRO A 104 9.73 11.31 -9.33
CA PRO A 104 9.64 12.76 -9.48
C PRO A 104 9.53 13.17 -10.96
N LEU A 105 10.30 12.58 -11.87
CA LEU A 105 10.22 12.88 -13.30
C LEU A 105 8.79 12.69 -13.86
N LEU A 106 8.19 11.53 -13.58
CA LEU A 106 6.83 11.21 -14.03
C LEU A 106 5.78 12.11 -13.36
N THR A 107 5.97 12.43 -12.07
CA THR A 107 5.08 13.34 -11.36
C THR A 107 5.14 14.75 -11.96
N CYS A 108 6.33 15.22 -12.34
CA CYS A 108 6.52 16.50 -13.03
C CYS A 108 5.83 16.50 -14.42
N ALA A 109 6.02 15.44 -15.20
CA ALA A 109 5.37 15.30 -16.50
C ALA A 109 3.83 15.32 -16.37
N MET A 110 3.30 14.60 -15.36
CA MET A 110 1.87 14.63 -15.03
C MET A 110 1.42 16.04 -14.61
N ALA A 111 2.21 16.76 -13.81
CA ALA A 111 1.90 18.13 -13.38
C ALA A 111 1.78 19.08 -14.58
N ILE A 112 2.73 19.02 -15.53
CA ILE A 112 2.71 19.83 -16.75
C ILE A 112 1.45 19.53 -17.58
N MET A 113 1.13 18.24 -17.76
CA MET A 113 -0.09 17.83 -18.45
C MET A 113 -1.35 18.38 -17.77
N LEU A 114 -1.44 18.32 -16.43
CA LEU A 114 -2.60 18.82 -15.69
C LEU A 114 -2.78 20.34 -15.79
N VAL A 115 -1.67 21.09 -15.83
CA VAL A 115 -1.69 22.55 -16.07
C VAL A 115 -2.18 22.84 -17.50
N TYR A 116 -1.77 22.04 -18.49
CA TYR A 116 -2.20 22.18 -19.88
C TYR A 116 -3.69 21.92 -20.13
N ILE A 117 -4.38 21.18 -19.25
CA ILE A 117 -5.82 20.94 -19.37
C ILE A 117 -6.64 22.22 -19.14
N GLU A 118 -6.07 23.27 -18.53
CA GLU A 118 -6.70 24.60 -18.33
C GLU A 118 -8.02 24.58 -17.53
N SER A 119 -8.32 23.49 -16.83
CA SER A 119 -9.45 23.41 -15.90
C SER A 119 -9.03 23.96 -14.53
N PRO A 120 -9.91 24.68 -13.78
CA PRO A 120 -9.55 25.19 -12.46
C PRO A 120 -9.15 24.07 -11.49
N ILE A 121 -9.81 22.91 -11.56
CA ILE A 121 -9.49 21.74 -10.74
C ILE A 121 -8.14 21.14 -11.18
N SER A 122 -7.91 21.00 -12.49
CA SER A 122 -6.66 20.43 -13.00
C SER A 122 -5.46 21.31 -12.69
N LEU A 123 -5.63 22.64 -12.69
CA LEU A 123 -4.59 23.59 -12.33
C LEU A 123 -4.18 23.46 -10.87
N ILE A 124 -5.15 23.39 -9.94
CA ILE A 124 -4.86 23.20 -8.51
C ILE A 124 -4.10 21.88 -8.29
N ILE A 125 -4.59 20.79 -8.88
CA ILE A 125 -3.94 19.47 -8.75
C ILE A 125 -2.56 19.47 -9.43
N GLY A 126 -2.43 20.15 -10.57
CA GLY A 126 -1.17 20.31 -11.29
C GLY A 126 -0.11 21.04 -10.46
N ILE A 127 -0.46 22.14 -9.79
CA ILE A 127 0.44 22.86 -8.88
C ILE A 127 0.84 21.95 -7.71
N ILE A 128 -0.11 21.26 -7.09
CA ILE A 128 0.17 20.31 -6.00
C ILE A 128 1.12 19.20 -6.47
N ALA A 129 0.91 18.66 -7.67
CA ALA A 129 1.77 17.64 -8.27
C ALA A 129 3.17 18.18 -8.58
N LEU A 130 3.29 19.43 -9.05
CA LEU A 130 4.57 20.09 -9.30
C LEU A 130 5.37 20.24 -8.01
N VAL A 131 4.73 20.77 -6.95
CA VAL A 131 5.35 20.90 -5.61
C VAL A 131 5.73 19.52 -5.07
N SER A 132 4.85 18.53 -5.22
CA SER A 132 5.13 17.14 -4.82
C SER A 132 6.35 16.57 -5.56
N SER A 133 6.49 16.85 -6.86
CA SER A 133 7.65 16.44 -7.65
C SER A 133 8.94 17.08 -7.12
N LEU A 134 8.93 18.36 -6.77
CA LEU A 134 10.09 19.04 -6.20
C LEU A 134 10.48 18.42 -4.85
N ILE A 135 9.50 18.18 -3.97
CA ILE A 135 9.71 17.53 -2.67
C ILE A 135 10.28 16.11 -2.87
N GLN A 136 9.73 15.34 -3.81
CA GLN A 136 10.22 14.00 -4.14
C GLN A 136 11.69 14.05 -4.61
N SER A 137 12.05 14.97 -5.51
CA SER A 137 13.42 15.15 -5.98
C SER A 137 14.39 15.50 -4.85
N LEU A 138 14.02 16.46 -3.99
CA LEU A 138 14.84 16.85 -2.82
C LEU A 138 15.00 15.69 -1.84
N TYR A 139 13.92 14.95 -1.57
CA TYR A 139 13.95 13.77 -0.71
C TYR A 139 14.87 12.68 -1.28
N SER A 140 14.80 12.40 -2.58
CA SER A 140 15.67 11.45 -3.27
C SER A 140 17.16 11.85 -3.16
N CYS A 141 17.48 13.13 -3.29
CA CYS A 141 18.85 13.62 -3.07
C CYS A 141 19.28 13.44 -1.61
N TRP A 142 18.44 13.82 -0.64
CA TRP A 142 18.75 13.75 0.78
C TRP A 142 19.00 12.31 1.26
N VAL A 143 18.22 11.36 0.75
CA VAL A 143 18.22 9.96 1.19
C VAL A 143 19.25 9.09 0.45
N SER A 144 19.95 9.62 -0.55
CA SER A 144 20.95 8.91 -1.36
C SER A 144 21.98 8.13 -0.54
N HIS A 145 22.45 8.67 0.59
CA HIS A 145 23.38 8.00 1.51
C HIS A 145 22.83 6.72 2.16
N ARG A 146 21.51 6.50 2.16
CA ARG A 146 20.85 5.33 2.77
C ARG A 146 20.58 4.21 1.75
N TYR A 147 20.87 4.42 0.47
CA TYR A 147 20.61 3.43 -0.59
C TYR A 147 21.37 2.13 -0.38
N GLU A 148 22.60 2.18 0.11
CA GLU A 148 23.40 0.97 0.33
C GLU A 148 22.72 0.01 1.32
N TYR A 149 22.31 0.53 2.48
CA TYR A 149 21.60 -0.25 3.49
C TYR A 149 20.25 -0.77 2.96
N ALA A 150 19.47 0.10 2.30
CA ALA A 150 18.17 -0.27 1.75
C ALA A 150 18.29 -1.37 0.67
N ASN A 151 19.34 -1.33 -0.14
CA ASN A 151 19.62 -2.36 -1.12
C ASN A 151 20.00 -3.68 -0.47
N LYS A 152 20.83 -3.65 0.58
CA LYS A 152 21.26 -4.86 1.29
C LYS A 152 20.07 -5.53 1.96
N ILE A 153 19.27 -4.77 2.72
CA ILE A 153 18.09 -5.33 3.40
C ILE A 153 17.07 -5.90 2.41
N LEU A 154 16.79 -5.20 1.30
CA LEU A 154 15.85 -5.65 0.29
C LEU A 154 16.34 -6.94 -0.41
N SER A 155 17.63 -6.99 -0.76
CA SER A 155 18.24 -8.15 -1.43
C SER A 155 18.26 -9.38 -0.51
N THR A 156 18.74 -9.22 0.73
CA THR A 156 18.78 -10.31 1.72
C THR A 156 17.37 -10.80 2.06
N SER A 157 16.40 -9.90 2.21
CA SER A 157 15.04 -10.29 2.58
C SER A 157 14.34 -11.11 1.48
N ILE A 158 14.61 -10.80 0.20
CA ILE A 158 14.03 -11.51 -0.95
C ILE A 158 14.79 -12.81 -1.26
N ALA A 159 16.05 -12.92 -0.82
CA ALA A 159 16.88 -14.10 -1.05
C ALA A 159 16.17 -15.39 -0.59
N ASP A 160 16.50 -16.50 -1.24
CA ASP A 160 16.05 -17.85 -0.88
C ASP A 160 14.53 -18.10 -0.94
N PHE A 161 13.73 -17.15 -1.44
CA PHE A 161 12.31 -17.38 -1.68
C PHE A 161 12.08 -17.96 -3.09
N PRO A 162 11.17 -18.94 -3.27
CA PRO A 162 10.87 -19.50 -4.58
C PRO A 162 10.27 -18.44 -5.50
N PHE A 163 11.13 -17.92 -6.38
CA PHE A 163 10.82 -16.83 -7.31
C PHE A 163 9.54 -17.10 -8.12
N LYS A 164 9.35 -18.34 -8.58
CA LYS A 164 8.17 -18.75 -9.35
C LYS A 164 6.87 -18.60 -8.55
N SER A 165 6.83 -19.06 -7.30
CA SER A 165 5.62 -18.99 -6.47
C SER A 165 5.24 -17.53 -6.14
N MET A 166 6.25 -16.70 -5.89
CA MET A 166 6.09 -15.25 -5.69
C MET A 166 5.44 -14.58 -6.90
N MET A 167 5.99 -14.84 -8.10
CA MET A 167 5.50 -14.26 -9.35
C MET A 167 4.07 -14.71 -9.66
N ILE A 168 3.74 -15.99 -9.47
CA ILE A 168 2.39 -16.53 -9.71
C ILE A 168 1.38 -15.87 -8.78
N LEU A 169 1.70 -15.77 -7.48
CA LEU A 169 0.80 -15.20 -6.50
C LEU A 169 0.52 -13.72 -6.82
N THR A 170 1.57 -12.95 -7.11
CA THR A 170 1.37 -11.53 -7.41
C THR A 170 0.69 -11.31 -8.75
N PHE A 171 1.03 -12.07 -9.78
CA PHE A 171 0.32 -12.04 -11.06
C PHE A 171 -1.19 -12.26 -10.88
N SER A 172 -1.55 -13.29 -10.11
CA SER A 172 -2.95 -13.60 -9.80
C SER A 172 -3.63 -12.43 -9.06
N SER A 173 -2.94 -11.81 -8.10
CA SER A 173 -3.46 -10.64 -7.39
C SER A 173 -3.61 -9.41 -8.29
N ILE A 174 -2.67 -9.15 -9.19
CA ILE A 174 -2.75 -8.06 -10.17
C ILE A 174 -3.93 -8.30 -11.12
N LEU A 175 -4.12 -9.53 -11.58
CA LEU A 175 -5.26 -9.89 -12.43
C LEU A 175 -6.61 -9.64 -11.72
N ILE A 176 -6.73 -10.05 -10.45
CA ILE A 176 -7.92 -9.76 -9.63
C ILE A 176 -8.11 -8.24 -9.49
N GLY A 177 -7.03 -7.50 -9.22
CA GLY A 177 -7.06 -6.04 -9.14
C GLY A 177 -7.53 -5.38 -10.44
N ILE A 178 -7.04 -5.85 -11.59
CA ILE A 178 -7.44 -5.35 -12.92
C ILE A 178 -8.94 -5.57 -13.15
N LEU A 179 -9.43 -6.79 -12.91
CA LEU A 179 -10.84 -7.13 -13.07
C LEU A 179 -11.73 -6.27 -12.16
N TYR A 180 -11.31 -6.07 -10.92
CA TYR A 180 -12.01 -5.21 -9.98
C TYR A 180 -12.04 -3.74 -10.43
N CYS A 181 -10.90 -3.20 -10.88
CA CYS A 181 -10.84 -1.84 -11.42
C CYS A 181 -11.71 -1.66 -12.67
N PHE A 182 -11.73 -2.63 -13.59
CA PHE A 182 -12.63 -2.60 -14.74
C PHE A 182 -14.09 -2.54 -14.30
N PHE A 183 -14.49 -3.40 -13.36
CA PHE A 183 -15.84 -3.42 -12.82
C PHE A 183 -16.22 -2.06 -12.19
N LEU A 184 -15.34 -1.47 -11.37
CA LEU A 184 -15.62 -0.16 -10.77
C LEU A 184 -15.67 0.98 -11.80
N VAL A 185 -14.80 0.99 -12.81
CA VAL A 185 -14.81 2.00 -13.88
C VAL A 185 -16.11 1.96 -14.67
N ILE A 186 -16.66 0.76 -14.93
CA ILE A 186 -17.99 0.60 -15.54
C ILE A 186 -19.08 1.26 -14.67
N GLY A 187 -18.99 1.13 -13.35
CA GLY A 187 -19.89 1.82 -12.41
C GLY A 187 -19.74 3.34 -12.40
N ILE A 188 -18.50 3.86 -12.42
CA ILE A 188 -18.22 5.31 -12.46
C ILE A 188 -18.76 5.91 -13.75
N GLY A 189 -18.54 5.26 -14.90
CA GLY A 189 -19.10 5.72 -16.17
C GLY A 189 -20.63 5.70 -16.19
N GLY A 190 -21.24 4.69 -15.57
CA GLY A 190 -22.69 4.65 -15.35
C GLY A 190 -23.21 5.82 -14.49
N ALA A 191 -22.50 6.15 -13.40
CA ALA A 191 -22.82 7.30 -12.56
C ALA A 191 -22.67 8.63 -13.31
N LYS A 192 -21.64 8.76 -14.15
CA LYS A 192 -21.42 9.95 -14.98
C LYS A 192 -22.54 10.13 -16.01
N ALA A 193 -23.01 9.05 -16.63
CA ALA A 193 -24.11 9.09 -17.58
C ALA A 193 -25.43 9.63 -16.98
N ILE A 194 -25.64 9.54 -15.66
CA ILE A 194 -26.85 10.02 -14.98
C ILE A 194 -26.66 11.37 -14.25
N GLU A 195 -25.51 12.03 -14.40
CA GLU A 195 -25.16 13.28 -13.69
C GLU A 195 -26.23 14.37 -13.82
N ASN A 196 -26.79 14.55 -15.02
CA ASN A 196 -27.83 15.56 -15.26
C ASN A 196 -29.18 15.21 -14.62
N LYS A 197 -29.42 13.94 -14.26
CA LYS A 197 -30.67 13.47 -13.65
C LYS A 197 -30.63 13.43 -12.13
N THR A 198 -29.44 13.33 -11.51
CA THR A 198 -29.32 13.22 -10.06
C THR A 198 -28.13 13.98 -9.50
N LYS A 199 -28.38 14.75 -8.42
CA LYS A 199 -27.31 15.43 -7.66
C LYS A 199 -26.46 14.45 -6.83
N LEU A 200 -26.87 13.18 -6.71
CA LEU A 200 -26.16 12.15 -5.94
C LEU A 200 -24.98 11.51 -6.70
N THR A 201 -24.75 11.84 -7.98
CA THR A 201 -23.66 11.26 -8.79
C THR A 201 -22.30 11.41 -8.11
N SER A 202 -21.98 12.58 -7.56
CA SER A 202 -20.72 12.81 -6.85
C SER A 202 -20.55 11.90 -5.63
N LEU A 203 -21.63 11.69 -4.85
CA LEU A 203 -21.63 10.77 -3.71
C LEU A 203 -21.38 9.33 -4.15
N PHE A 204 -22.02 8.87 -5.23
CA PHE A 204 -21.81 7.51 -5.75
C PHE A 204 -20.37 7.29 -6.22
N ILE A 205 -19.80 8.24 -6.95
CA ILE A 205 -18.40 8.19 -7.38
C ILE A 205 -17.47 8.15 -6.16
N MET A 206 -17.70 9.00 -5.16
CA MET A 206 -16.92 9.01 -3.93
C MET A 206 -16.96 7.67 -3.19
N VAL A 207 -18.15 7.06 -3.06
CA VAL A 207 -18.32 5.72 -2.45
C VAL A 207 -17.57 4.65 -3.24
N ILE A 208 -17.64 4.69 -4.58
CA ILE A 208 -16.88 3.77 -5.45
C ILE A 208 -15.36 3.95 -5.26
N LEU A 209 -14.86 5.18 -5.19
CA LEU A 209 -13.44 5.44 -4.97
C LEU A 209 -12.96 5.01 -3.57
N LEU A 210 -13.79 5.19 -2.54
CA LEU A 210 -13.50 4.70 -1.19
C LEU A 210 -13.42 3.16 -1.18
N SER A 211 -14.35 2.51 -1.87
CA SER A 211 -14.37 1.05 -2.06
C SER A 211 -13.15 0.56 -2.85
N LEU A 212 -12.71 1.29 -3.87
CA LEU A 212 -11.45 1.03 -4.59
C LEU A 212 -10.28 1.02 -3.60
N GLY A 213 -10.12 2.09 -2.82
CA GLY A 213 -9.02 2.22 -1.87
C GLY A 213 -9.00 1.11 -0.82
N TRP A 214 -10.15 0.80 -0.21
CA TRP A 214 -10.23 -0.22 0.83
C TRP A 214 -9.95 -1.63 0.26
N THR A 215 -10.54 -1.98 -0.89
CA THR A 215 -10.39 -3.31 -1.49
C THR A 215 -8.97 -3.53 -2.02
N MET A 216 -8.36 -2.54 -2.67
CA MET A 216 -6.99 -2.66 -3.16
C MET A 216 -5.99 -2.77 -2.00
N GLN A 217 -6.21 -2.01 -0.92
CA GLN A 217 -5.39 -2.14 0.29
C GLN A 217 -5.59 -3.49 0.98
N PHE A 218 -6.82 -4.02 1.00
CA PHE A 218 -7.11 -5.38 1.45
C PHE A 218 -6.35 -6.42 0.64
N LEU A 219 -6.42 -6.37 -0.69
CA LEU A 219 -5.71 -7.32 -1.55
C LEU A 219 -4.20 -7.25 -1.33
N LYS A 220 -3.64 -6.03 -1.21
CA LYS A 220 -2.23 -5.81 -0.86
C LYS A 220 -1.87 -6.47 0.48
N ASN A 221 -2.69 -6.26 1.51
CA ASN A 221 -2.43 -6.77 2.85
C ASN A 221 -2.64 -8.29 2.96
N VAL A 222 -3.51 -8.90 2.14
CA VAL A 222 -3.60 -10.38 2.02
C VAL A 222 -2.27 -10.95 1.55
N ILE A 223 -1.67 -10.36 0.51
CA ILE A 223 -0.34 -10.76 0.02
C ILE A 223 0.73 -10.51 1.10
N GLN A 224 0.67 -9.37 1.79
CA GLN A 224 1.57 -9.05 2.89
C GLN A 224 1.57 -10.13 3.98
N VAL A 225 0.39 -10.52 4.48
CA VAL A 225 0.25 -11.55 5.51
C VAL A 225 0.70 -12.92 5.00
N THR A 226 0.28 -13.30 3.79
CA THR A 226 0.61 -14.59 3.19
C THR A 226 2.12 -14.77 3.03
N ILE A 227 2.78 -13.82 2.38
CA ILE A 227 4.22 -13.91 2.07
C ILE A 227 5.07 -13.73 3.32
N SER A 228 4.68 -12.83 4.22
CA SER A 228 5.43 -12.65 5.46
C SER A 228 5.38 -13.89 6.34
N ARG A 229 4.24 -14.60 6.42
CA ARG A 229 4.13 -15.88 7.11
C ARG A 229 5.10 -16.91 6.52
N VAL A 230 5.08 -17.12 5.20
CA VAL A 230 5.97 -18.09 4.54
C VAL A 230 7.43 -17.73 4.79
N LYS A 231 7.81 -16.46 4.62
CA LYS A 231 9.19 -16.02 4.80
C LYS A 231 9.63 -16.10 6.26
N TYR A 232 8.75 -15.77 7.20
CA TYR A 232 9.00 -15.93 8.62
C TYR A 232 9.22 -17.40 9.00
N MET A 233 8.37 -18.32 8.53
CA MET A 233 8.54 -19.77 8.80
C MET A 233 9.86 -20.31 8.24
N ASN A 234 10.30 -19.80 7.08
CA ASN A 234 11.62 -20.15 6.54
C ASN A 234 12.76 -19.59 7.40
N LEU A 235 12.73 -18.31 7.77
CA LEU A 235 13.81 -17.66 8.54
C LEU A 235 13.90 -18.12 10.00
N GLY A 236 12.75 -18.22 10.69
CA GLY A 236 12.69 -18.54 12.11
C GLY A 236 12.72 -20.04 12.41
N CYS A 237 12.11 -20.85 11.54
CA CYS A 237 11.92 -22.29 11.78
C CYS A 237 12.69 -23.18 10.79
N GLY A 238 13.25 -22.63 9.70
CA GLY A 238 13.85 -23.42 8.62
C GLY A 238 12.83 -24.24 7.83
N VAL A 239 11.54 -23.93 7.93
CA VAL A 239 10.45 -24.68 7.30
C VAL A 239 9.97 -23.97 6.04
N MET A 240 10.05 -24.66 4.91
CA MET A 240 9.53 -24.19 3.64
C MET A 240 8.02 -24.46 3.55
N MET A 241 7.22 -23.44 3.85
CA MET A 241 5.75 -23.48 3.70
C MET A 241 5.34 -23.20 2.25
N ASP A 242 4.39 -23.96 1.70
CA ASP A 242 3.81 -23.65 0.40
C ASP A 242 2.98 -22.36 0.47
N PRO A 243 3.28 -21.33 -0.38
CA PRO A 243 2.49 -20.10 -0.45
C PRO A 243 0.99 -20.32 -0.70
N SER A 244 0.60 -21.39 -1.39
CA SER A 244 -0.81 -21.69 -1.67
C SER A 244 -1.58 -22.06 -0.40
N VAL A 245 -0.94 -22.83 0.49
CA VAL A 245 -1.51 -23.19 1.80
C VAL A 245 -1.60 -21.95 2.68
N ALA A 246 -0.55 -21.14 2.72
CA ALA A 246 -0.54 -19.90 3.50
C ALA A 246 -1.62 -18.91 3.03
N LEU A 247 -1.89 -18.84 1.72
CA LEU A 247 -2.94 -18.00 1.15
C LEU A 247 -4.32 -18.50 1.56
N ASN A 248 -4.57 -19.81 1.46
CA ASN A 248 -5.84 -20.42 1.85
C ASN A 248 -6.15 -20.18 3.33
N ASP A 249 -5.16 -20.31 4.21
CA ASP A 249 -5.32 -20.00 5.63
C ASP A 249 -5.60 -18.51 5.86
N THR A 250 -4.90 -17.64 5.13
CA THR A 250 -5.10 -16.18 5.22
C THR A 250 -6.54 -15.80 4.84
N LEU A 251 -7.07 -16.39 3.77
CA LEU A 251 -8.45 -16.16 3.33
C LEU A 251 -9.48 -16.81 4.25
N LYS A 252 -9.16 -17.91 4.93
CA LYS A 252 -10.11 -18.56 5.86
C LYS A 252 -10.20 -17.83 7.20
N TYR A 253 -9.05 -17.54 7.79
CA TYR A 253 -8.94 -17.17 9.20
C TYR A 253 -8.62 -15.68 9.42
N PHE A 254 -7.85 -15.05 8.53
CA PHE A 254 -7.25 -13.75 8.84
C PHE A 254 -7.98 -12.54 8.24
N ILE A 255 -9.04 -12.75 7.45
CA ILE A 255 -9.78 -11.68 6.75
C ILE A 255 -10.15 -10.53 7.69
N GLY A 256 -10.72 -10.81 8.86
CA GLY A 256 -11.13 -9.76 9.80
C GLY A 256 -9.98 -8.86 10.24
N SER A 257 -8.84 -9.45 10.61
CA SER A 257 -7.62 -8.71 10.95
C SER A 257 -7.06 -7.94 9.76
N VAL A 258 -7.03 -8.57 8.57
CA VAL A 258 -6.53 -7.93 7.34
C VAL A 258 -7.41 -6.72 6.97
N SER A 259 -8.73 -6.85 7.04
CA SER A 259 -9.68 -5.76 6.77
C SER A 259 -9.49 -4.56 7.69
N ILE A 260 -9.26 -4.80 9.00
CA ILE A 260 -8.94 -3.74 9.97
C ILE A 260 -7.63 -3.04 9.58
N GLY A 261 -6.57 -3.82 9.34
CA GLY A 261 -5.27 -3.28 8.96
C GLY A 261 -5.29 -2.50 7.64
N SER A 262 -6.20 -2.82 6.72
CA SER A 262 -6.38 -2.09 5.46
C SER A 262 -6.99 -0.71 5.59
N ILE A 263 -7.72 -0.44 6.67
CA ILE A 263 -8.17 0.91 6.99
C ILE A 263 -7.11 1.61 7.85
N LEU A 264 -6.64 0.90 8.87
CA LEU A 264 -5.88 1.48 9.97
C LEU A 264 -4.45 1.85 9.55
N VAL A 265 -3.76 1.02 8.75
CA VAL A 265 -2.38 1.30 8.33
C VAL A 265 -2.26 2.54 7.42
N PRO A 266 -3.05 2.69 6.34
CA PRO A 266 -3.00 3.91 5.54
C PRO A 266 -3.41 5.14 6.34
N PHE A 267 -4.47 5.04 7.17
CA PHE A 267 -4.94 6.15 8.00
C PHE A 267 -3.82 6.66 8.93
N ILE A 268 -3.12 5.76 9.61
CA ILE A 268 -2.04 6.12 10.53
C ILE A 268 -0.80 6.61 9.79
N SER A 269 -0.48 6.02 8.63
CA SER A 269 0.62 6.52 7.80
C SER A 269 0.38 7.96 7.36
N THR A 270 -0.85 8.30 6.98
CA THR A 270 -1.24 9.67 6.61
C THR A 270 -1.19 10.60 7.81
N PHE A 271 -1.75 10.18 8.96
CA PHE A 271 -1.71 10.95 10.20
C PHE A 271 -0.27 11.26 10.67
N ARG A 272 0.62 10.25 10.63
CA ARG A 272 2.05 10.42 10.96
C ARG A 272 2.74 11.39 10.00
N GLY A 273 2.39 11.36 8.71
CA GLY A 273 2.87 12.33 7.74
C GLY A 273 2.54 13.77 8.15
N PHE A 274 1.25 14.03 8.44
CA PHE A 274 0.80 15.34 8.90
C PHE A 274 1.46 15.78 10.19
N ALA A 275 1.53 14.91 11.21
CA ALA A 275 2.16 15.23 12.50
C ALA A 275 3.64 15.62 12.34
N ARG A 276 4.39 14.93 11.48
CA ARG A 276 5.79 15.25 11.19
C ARG A 276 5.95 16.58 10.45
N SER A 277 5.08 16.88 9.48
CA SER A 277 5.10 18.15 8.76
C SER A 277 4.82 19.33 9.70
N ILE A 278 3.87 19.18 10.62
CA ILE A 278 3.56 20.21 11.63
C ILE A 278 4.76 20.44 12.54
N LYS A 279 5.44 19.37 12.99
CA LYS A 279 6.65 19.49 13.82
C LYS A 279 7.78 20.28 13.14
N ILE A 280 7.97 20.09 11.84
CA ILE A 280 9.02 20.79 11.07
C ILE A 280 8.64 22.27 10.85
N ALA A 281 7.35 22.55 10.66
CA ALA A 281 6.85 23.91 10.46
C ALA A 281 6.82 24.75 11.75
N GLY A 282 6.54 24.10 12.89
CA GLY A 282 6.49 24.73 14.21
C GLY A 282 7.83 24.70 14.92
N GLY A 283 8.86 25.36 14.39
CA GLY A 283 10.19 25.46 15.01
C GLY A 283 10.16 25.90 16.49
N ASP A 284 11.34 25.94 17.12
CA ASP A 284 11.62 26.10 18.57
C ASP A 284 11.07 27.37 19.27
N SER A 285 10.10 28.05 18.66
CA SER A 285 9.48 29.30 19.09
C SER A 285 7.97 29.11 19.20
N ASP A 286 7.51 28.61 20.35
CA ASP A 286 6.29 29.04 21.07
C ASP A 286 5.86 28.00 22.13
N GLU A 287 5.99 28.35 23.41
CA GLU A 287 5.66 27.49 24.57
C GLU A 287 4.20 26.98 24.58
N PHE A 288 3.27 27.70 23.93
CA PHE A 288 1.86 27.31 23.83
C PHE A 288 1.61 26.23 22.78
N MET A 289 2.41 26.20 21.71
CA MET A 289 2.35 25.16 20.67
C MET A 289 2.96 23.84 21.17
N PHE A 290 3.84 23.88 22.17
CA PHE A 290 4.50 22.70 22.75
C PHE A 290 3.55 21.75 23.49
N SER A 291 2.51 22.25 24.15
CA SER A 291 1.51 21.41 24.85
C SER A 291 0.60 20.64 23.88
N CYS A 292 0.14 21.30 22.81
CA CYS A 292 -0.59 20.61 21.76
C CYS A 292 0.31 19.63 20.99
N VAL A 293 1.53 20.04 20.61
CA VAL A 293 2.49 19.19 19.91
C VAL A 293 2.88 17.96 20.74
N SER A 294 3.09 18.08 22.04
CA SER A 294 3.40 16.93 22.91
C SER A 294 2.21 15.96 23.04
N CYS A 295 0.97 16.46 23.14
CA CYS A 295 -0.24 15.63 23.10
C CYS A 295 -0.41 14.90 21.75
N TYR A 296 -0.23 15.63 20.63
CA TYR A 296 -0.26 15.05 19.28
C TYR A 296 0.81 13.97 19.08
N MET A 297 2.01 14.17 19.63
CA MET A 297 3.11 13.20 19.54
C MET A 297 2.84 11.94 20.39
N GLY A 298 2.20 12.07 21.56
CA GLY A 298 1.76 10.94 22.37
C GLY A 298 0.70 10.09 21.65
N ILE A 299 -0.28 10.73 21.01
CA ILE A 299 -1.31 10.03 20.22
C ILE A 299 -0.69 9.38 18.97
N ALA A 300 0.22 10.08 18.27
CA ALA A 300 0.91 9.54 17.11
C ALA A 300 1.79 8.34 17.46
N SER A 301 2.46 8.33 18.62
CA SER A 301 3.29 7.20 19.05
C SER A 301 2.45 5.96 19.36
N ILE A 302 1.30 6.13 20.03
CA ILE A 302 0.33 5.06 20.30
C ILE A 302 -0.24 4.51 18.99
N LEU A 303 -0.63 5.39 18.06
CA LEU A 303 -1.14 5.00 16.75
C LEU A 303 -0.09 4.21 15.96
N VAL A 304 1.16 4.68 15.91
CA VAL A 304 2.26 3.98 15.23
C VAL A 304 2.53 2.61 15.87
N SER A 305 2.51 2.54 17.20
CA SER A 305 2.69 1.27 17.92
C SER A 305 1.61 0.26 17.51
N CYS A 306 0.36 0.70 17.41
CA CYS A 306 -0.78 -0.21 17.24
C CYS A 306 -1.34 -0.30 15.80
N GLY A 307 -0.67 0.31 14.82
CA GLY A 307 -1.08 0.26 13.41
C GLY A 307 0.06 0.36 12.41
N ASN A 308 1.08 -0.46 12.63
CA ASN A 308 2.22 -0.59 11.75
C ASN A 308 2.09 -1.80 10.80
N ARG A 309 2.83 -1.76 9.68
CA ARG A 309 2.86 -2.85 8.69
C ARG A 309 3.47 -4.15 9.20
N PHE A 310 4.26 -4.12 10.28
CA PHE A 310 4.95 -5.28 10.82
C PHE A 310 3.98 -6.19 11.59
N GLY A 311 2.90 -5.63 12.15
CA GLY A 311 1.82 -6.40 12.76
C GLY A 311 1.21 -7.46 11.84
N PHE A 312 1.21 -7.26 10.51
CA PHE A 312 0.75 -8.28 9.56
C PHE A 312 1.56 -9.59 9.62
N VAL A 313 2.84 -9.53 10.03
CA VAL A 313 3.66 -10.73 10.24
C VAL A 313 3.09 -11.55 11.39
N HIS A 314 2.83 -10.92 12.54
CA HIS A 314 2.22 -11.58 13.70
C HIS A 314 0.77 -12.04 13.46
N VAL A 315 0.02 -11.35 12.61
CA VAL A 315 -1.30 -11.83 12.16
C VAL A 315 -1.15 -13.16 11.42
N GLY A 316 -0.18 -13.25 10.50
CA GLY A 316 0.02 -14.46 9.70
C GLY A 316 0.62 -15.63 10.49
N VAL A 317 1.60 -15.35 11.36
CA VAL A 317 2.35 -16.37 12.09
C VAL A 317 1.61 -16.85 13.34
N TYR A 318 1.03 -15.93 14.11
CA TYR A 318 0.47 -16.22 15.43
C TYR A 318 -1.07 -16.07 15.49
N ASN A 319 -1.73 -15.83 14.35
CA ASN A 319 -3.17 -15.55 14.26
C ASN A 319 -3.65 -14.46 15.23
N LYS A 320 -2.82 -13.46 15.54
CA LYS A 320 -3.21 -12.39 16.46
C LYS A 320 -4.21 -11.43 15.80
N GLY A 321 -5.03 -10.74 16.61
CA GLY A 321 -5.80 -9.60 16.12
C GLY A 321 -4.85 -8.50 15.61
N PHE A 322 -5.20 -7.80 14.53
CA PHE A 322 -4.27 -6.86 13.88
C PHE A 322 -3.66 -5.81 14.83
N VAL A 323 -4.50 -5.17 15.65
CA VAL A 323 -4.05 -4.13 16.59
C VAL A 323 -3.08 -4.72 17.62
N GLN A 324 -3.45 -5.84 18.25
CA GLN A 324 -2.59 -6.54 19.20
C GLN A 324 -1.27 -6.98 18.54
N ALA A 325 -1.35 -7.54 17.33
CA ALA A 325 -0.19 -7.95 16.56
C ALA A 325 0.76 -6.78 16.29
N SER A 326 0.23 -5.61 15.94
CA SER A 326 1.01 -4.39 15.72
C SER A 326 1.68 -3.90 17.01
N CYS A 327 0.94 -3.77 18.13
CA CYS A 327 1.54 -3.30 19.38
C CYS A 327 2.64 -4.28 19.86
N ASP A 328 2.38 -5.59 19.81
CA ASP A 328 3.36 -6.63 20.20
C ASP A 328 4.65 -6.53 19.36
N THR A 329 4.53 -6.39 18.03
CA THR A 329 5.72 -6.26 17.16
C THR A 329 6.52 -5.00 17.47
N TRP A 330 5.84 -3.89 17.76
CA TRP A 330 6.49 -2.62 18.05
C TRP A 330 7.19 -2.65 19.40
N ASP A 331 6.60 -3.30 20.41
CA ASP A 331 7.21 -3.50 21.72
C ASP A 331 8.47 -4.35 21.64
N ILE A 332 8.49 -5.40 20.81
CA ILE A 332 9.70 -6.18 20.55
C ILE A 332 10.78 -5.30 19.91
N PHE A 333 10.43 -4.48 18.91
CA PHE A 333 11.40 -3.56 18.29
C PHE A 333 11.96 -2.54 19.27
N ASN A 334 11.15 -2.03 20.21
CA ASN A 334 11.62 -1.15 21.27
C ASN A 334 12.64 -1.86 22.17
N ARG A 335 12.33 -3.09 22.62
CA ARG A 335 13.20 -3.87 23.51
C ARG A 335 14.55 -4.21 22.87
N VAL A 336 14.56 -4.50 21.57
CA VAL A 336 15.78 -4.87 20.81
C VAL A 336 16.52 -3.62 20.27
N GLY A 337 15.93 -2.43 20.35
CA GLY A 337 16.54 -1.19 19.85
C GLY A 337 16.50 -1.04 18.33
N LEU A 338 15.53 -1.65 17.64
CA LEU A 338 15.41 -1.61 16.17
C LEU A 338 14.62 -0.42 15.62
N VAL A 339 13.96 0.36 16.48
CA VAL A 339 13.07 1.45 16.04
C VAL A 339 13.80 2.49 15.19
N GLN A 340 14.99 2.93 15.62
CA GLN A 340 15.78 3.90 14.85
C GLN A 340 16.19 3.34 13.48
N LEU A 341 16.53 2.05 13.43
CA LEU A 341 16.88 1.37 12.17
C LEU A 341 15.69 1.30 11.22
N ILE A 342 14.50 0.98 11.75
CA ILE A 342 13.24 0.91 11.00
C ILE A 342 12.84 2.29 10.46
N ASP A 343 13.03 3.36 11.23
CA ASP A 343 12.74 4.73 10.78
C ASP A 343 13.71 5.20 9.67
N LEU A 344 14.90 4.57 9.56
CA LEU A 344 15.86 4.81 8.48
C LEU A 344 15.63 3.91 7.25
N ASP A 345 14.78 2.88 7.34
CA ASP A 345 14.46 1.97 6.23
C ASP A 345 13.75 2.71 5.09
N LEU A 346 14.26 2.52 3.88
CA LEU A 346 13.70 3.11 2.67
C LEU A 346 12.70 2.21 1.95
N THR A 347 12.51 0.98 2.37
CA THR A 347 11.58 0.06 1.68
C THR A 347 10.15 0.60 1.66
N GLY A 348 9.75 1.31 2.72
CA GLY A 348 8.47 2.04 2.75
C GLY A 348 8.38 3.14 1.69
N SER A 349 9.39 4.01 1.63
CA SER A 349 9.49 5.10 0.65
C SER A 349 9.60 4.57 -0.78
N PHE A 350 10.40 3.51 -1.00
CA PHE A 350 10.52 2.81 -2.28
C PHE A 350 9.15 2.35 -2.80
N CYS A 351 8.35 1.69 -1.96
CA CYS A 351 7.00 1.25 -2.33
C CYS A 351 6.08 2.44 -2.61
N PHE A 352 6.18 3.52 -1.83
CA PHE A 352 5.39 4.74 -2.03
C PHE A 352 5.73 5.43 -3.36
N PHE A 353 7.00 5.69 -3.63
CA PHE A 353 7.49 6.29 -4.88
C PHE A 353 7.12 5.42 -6.09
N SER A 354 7.20 4.10 -5.97
CA SER A 354 6.75 3.19 -7.03
C SER A 354 5.25 3.31 -7.30
N GLY A 355 4.44 3.41 -6.24
CA GLY A 355 3.01 3.71 -6.37
C GLY A 355 2.75 5.04 -7.08
N VAL A 356 3.44 6.12 -6.66
CA VAL A 356 3.29 7.44 -7.28
C VAL A 356 3.70 7.42 -8.75
N ALA A 357 4.81 6.77 -9.11
CA ALA A 357 5.21 6.57 -10.50
C ALA A 357 4.15 5.82 -11.31
N GLY A 358 3.59 4.73 -10.75
CA GLY A 358 2.50 3.97 -11.36
C GLY A 358 1.25 4.82 -11.61
N GLY A 359 0.85 5.60 -10.61
CA GLY A 359 -0.25 6.55 -10.73
C GLY A 359 0.04 7.62 -11.79
N ALA A 360 1.24 8.20 -11.81
CA ALA A 360 1.62 9.21 -12.78
C ALA A 360 1.59 8.66 -14.22
N ILE A 361 2.09 7.45 -14.46
CA ILE A 361 2.01 6.78 -15.77
C ILE A 361 0.55 6.59 -16.19
N SER A 362 -0.27 6.02 -15.30
CA SER A 362 -1.69 5.79 -15.58
C SER A 362 -2.45 7.08 -15.87
N SER A 363 -2.17 8.14 -15.10
CA SER A 363 -2.72 9.49 -15.29
C SER A 363 -2.31 10.08 -16.64
N LEU A 364 -1.02 9.99 -17.00
CA LEU A 364 -0.52 10.45 -18.29
C LEU A 364 -1.17 9.70 -19.46
N VAL A 365 -1.30 8.38 -19.36
CA VAL A 365 -1.94 7.55 -20.40
C VAL A 365 -3.40 7.96 -20.60
N SER A 366 -4.20 8.01 -19.52
CA SER A 366 -5.61 8.39 -19.63
C SER A 366 -5.78 9.87 -20.00
N GLY A 367 -4.95 10.75 -19.44
CA GLY A 367 -5.03 12.20 -19.61
C GLY A 367 -4.65 12.64 -21.02
N ILE A 368 -3.51 12.18 -21.55
CA ILE A 368 -3.07 12.49 -22.92
C ILE A 368 -4.10 11.96 -23.92
N TRP A 369 -4.56 10.72 -23.74
CA TRP A 369 -5.59 10.15 -24.62
C TRP A 369 -6.87 11.00 -24.62
N SER A 370 -7.28 11.45 -23.43
CA SER A 370 -8.47 12.30 -23.30
C SER A 370 -8.26 13.69 -23.88
N ILE A 371 -7.08 14.30 -23.74
CA ILE A 371 -6.76 15.59 -24.38
C ILE A 371 -6.90 15.50 -25.90
N VAL A 372 -6.44 14.39 -26.50
CA VAL A 372 -6.50 14.16 -27.94
C VAL A 372 -7.94 13.94 -28.44
N LEU A 373 -8.78 13.25 -27.65
CA LEU A 373 -10.16 12.94 -28.06
C LEU A 373 -11.20 13.98 -27.62
N ASP A 374 -11.18 14.36 -26.34
CA ASP A 374 -12.14 15.26 -25.70
C ASP A 374 -11.58 15.83 -24.39
N LYS A 375 -11.07 17.06 -24.48
CA LYS A 375 -10.43 17.78 -23.36
C LYS A 375 -11.35 17.89 -22.13
N ASN A 376 -12.67 17.81 -22.28
CA ASN A 376 -13.62 17.94 -21.18
C ASN A 376 -13.48 16.82 -20.13
N TYR A 377 -13.15 15.60 -20.55
CA TYR A 377 -12.98 14.48 -19.62
C TYR A 377 -11.55 14.35 -19.08
N ALA A 378 -10.59 15.10 -19.62
CA ALA A 378 -9.17 14.91 -19.32
C ALA A 378 -8.84 15.05 -17.84
N THR A 379 -9.48 15.98 -17.12
CA THR A 379 -9.21 16.19 -15.68
C THR A 379 -9.63 14.98 -14.84
N GLU A 380 -10.89 14.55 -14.98
CA GLU A 380 -11.44 13.44 -14.18
C GLU A 380 -10.76 12.11 -14.52
N LEU A 381 -10.52 11.85 -15.80
CA LEU A 381 -9.87 10.62 -16.25
C LEU A 381 -8.41 10.54 -15.78
N SER A 382 -7.70 11.67 -15.73
CA SER A 382 -6.34 11.73 -15.16
C SER A 382 -6.34 11.41 -13.65
N ILE A 383 -7.31 11.92 -12.90
CA ILE A 383 -7.42 11.65 -11.45
C ILE A 383 -7.73 10.17 -11.19
N TYR A 384 -8.71 9.59 -11.91
CA TYR A 384 -9.06 8.19 -11.76
C TYR A 384 -7.91 7.28 -12.20
N GLY A 385 -7.25 7.60 -13.32
CA GLY A 385 -6.05 6.92 -13.78
C GLY A 385 -4.96 6.94 -12.71
N PHE A 386 -4.69 8.08 -12.08
CA PHE A 386 -3.71 8.19 -11.01
C PHE A 386 -4.01 7.26 -9.83
N LEU A 387 -5.24 7.29 -9.31
CA LEU A 387 -5.63 6.48 -8.16
C LEU A 387 -5.51 4.98 -8.47
N ILE A 388 -6.01 4.54 -9.63
CA ILE A 388 -5.95 3.15 -10.03
C ILE A 388 -4.50 2.69 -10.22
N GLY A 389 -3.69 3.46 -10.94
CA GLY A 389 -2.28 3.16 -11.15
C GLY A 389 -1.48 3.07 -9.85
N TYR A 390 -1.76 3.99 -8.92
CA TYR A 390 -1.14 3.99 -7.59
C TYR A 390 -1.43 2.70 -6.85
N PHE A 391 -2.70 2.33 -6.70
CA PHE A 391 -3.08 1.13 -5.96
C PHE A 391 -2.58 -0.15 -6.64
N MET A 392 -2.59 -0.21 -7.97
CA MET A 392 -2.12 -1.37 -8.73
C MET A 392 -0.63 -1.65 -8.50
N VAL A 393 0.22 -0.62 -8.56
CA VAL A 393 1.67 -0.81 -8.33
C VAL A 393 1.97 -1.06 -6.85
N ARG A 394 1.23 -0.45 -5.93
CA ARG A 394 1.35 -0.76 -4.49
C ARG A 394 0.99 -2.20 -4.18
N LEU A 395 0.01 -2.77 -4.89
CA LEU A 395 -0.33 -4.19 -4.82
C LEU A 395 0.80 -5.06 -5.38
N ALA A 396 1.37 -4.71 -6.54
CA ALA A 396 2.48 -5.45 -7.15
C ALA A 396 3.72 -5.54 -6.23
N LEU A 397 3.99 -4.49 -5.45
CA LEU A 397 5.11 -4.45 -4.51
C LEU A 397 4.80 -5.02 -3.12
N ALA A 398 3.63 -5.62 -2.91
CA ALA A 398 3.29 -6.24 -1.63
C ALA A 398 4.27 -7.37 -1.25
N CYS A 399 4.65 -8.23 -2.20
CA CYS A 399 5.58 -9.35 -1.97
C CYS A 399 6.96 -8.92 -1.42
N PRO A 400 7.73 -8.04 -2.10
CA PRO A 400 9.02 -7.60 -1.58
C PRO A 400 8.87 -6.85 -0.25
N GLN A 401 7.81 -6.05 -0.08
CA GLN A 401 7.53 -5.37 1.19
C GLN A 401 7.24 -6.35 2.35
N ALA A 402 6.57 -7.47 2.06
CA ALA A 402 6.29 -8.52 3.02
C ALA A 402 7.55 -9.24 3.48
N CYS A 403 8.48 -9.50 2.56
CA CYS A 403 9.75 -10.16 2.88
C CYS A 403 10.61 -9.32 3.82
N VAL A 404 10.74 -8.02 3.56
CA VAL A 404 11.48 -7.10 4.44
C VAL A 404 10.81 -7.02 5.81
N SER A 405 9.47 -7.01 5.85
CA SER A 405 8.73 -6.98 7.13
C SER A 405 8.96 -8.25 7.94
N ALA A 406 8.92 -9.42 7.30
CA ALA A 406 9.21 -10.71 7.94
C ALA A 406 10.66 -10.78 8.42
N TYR A 407 11.61 -10.26 7.64
CA TYR A 407 13.03 -10.23 8.00
C TYR A 407 13.29 -9.45 9.30
N TYR A 408 12.75 -8.23 9.40
CA TYR A 408 12.87 -7.42 10.62
C TYR A 408 12.22 -8.08 11.83
N VAL A 409 10.99 -8.61 11.68
CA VAL A 409 10.27 -9.25 12.80
C VAL A 409 10.98 -10.52 13.26
N ALA A 410 11.39 -11.40 12.34
CA ALA A 410 12.07 -12.64 12.67
C ALA A 410 13.45 -12.37 13.33
N TYR A 411 14.19 -11.37 12.85
CA TYR A 411 15.44 -10.95 13.49
C TYR A 411 15.18 -10.40 14.91
N ALA A 412 14.13 -9.60 15.09
CA ALA A 412 13.83 -9.01 16.40
C ALA A 412 13.44 -10.06 17.45
N GLU A 413 12.75 -11.13 17.04
CA GLU A 413 12.38 -12.21 17.97
C GLU A 413 13.56 -13.12 18.32
N ASN A 414 14.48 -13.36 17.38
CA ASN A 414 15.67 -14.17 17.65
C ASN A 414 16.94 -13.59 16.99
N PRO A 415 17.54 -12.53 17.58
CA PRO A 415 18.72 -11.86 17.01
C PRO A 415 19.97 -12.75 16.94
N GLN A 416 20.02 -13.80 17.76
CA GLN A 416 21.17 -14.71 17.88
C GLN A 416 21.08 -15.91 16.92
N SER A 417 20.04 -15.98 16.10
CA SER A 417 19.87 -17.07 15.14
C SER A 417 20.95 -17.04 14.06
N THR A 418 21.54 -18.20 13.77
CA THR A 418 22.53 -18.38 12.71
C THR A 418 21.95 -18.25 11.29
N HIS A 419 20.63 -18.14 11.16
CA HIS A 419 19.93 -17.94 9.88
C HIS A 419 19.97 -16.49 9.38
N PHE A 420 20.42 -15.54 10.20
CA PHE A 420 20.52 -14.12 9.80
C PHE A 420 21.93 -13.74 9.38
N ASP A 421 22.00 -12.81 8.42
CA ASP A 421 23.27 -12.22 8.02
C ASP A 421 23.69 -11.10 8.98
N SER A 422 24.90 -10.58 8.79
CA SER A 422 25.43 -9.46 9.58
C SER A 422 24.83 -8.09 9.20
N THR A 423 23.81 -8.01 8.33
CA THR A 423 23.29 -6.73 7.81
C THR A 423 22.68 -5.85 8.88
N ILE A 424 21.85 -6.41 9.77
CA ILE A 424 21.24 -5.65 10.87
C ILE A 424 22.28 -5.31 11.95
N PRO A 425 23.06 -6.27 12.50
CA PRO A 425 24.08 -5.98 13.51
C PRO A 425 25.09 -4.91 13.06
N MET A 426 25.64 -5.04 11.85
CA MET A 426 26.64 -4.11 11.32
C MET A 426 26.08 -2.69 11.19
N ARG A 427 24.79 -2.55 10.85
CA ARG A 427 24.16 -1.24 10.75
C ARG A 427 23.88 -0.63 12.12
N LEU A 428 23.50 -1.44 13.10
CA LEU A 428 23.32 -0.98 14.49
C LEU A 428 24.65 -0.46 15.07
N GLU A 429 25.75 -1.19 14.85
CA GLU A 429 27.08 -0.73 15.28
C GLU A 429 27.48 0.61 14.62
N GLN A 430 27.21 0.77 13.32
CA GLN A 430 27.46 2.04 12.63
C GLN A 430 26.66 3.20 13.23
N LEU A 431 25.39 2.96 13.59
CA LEU A 431 24.54 3.99 14.21
C LEU A 431 25.04 4.36 15.61
N GLN A 432 25.43 3.37 16.42
CA GLN A 432 26.01 3.61 17.74
C GLN A 432 27.32 4.40 17.66
N ARG A 433 28.21 4.07 16.72
CA ARG A 433 29.46 4.82 16.49
C ARG A 433 29.25 6.25 16.01
N SER A 434 28.13 6.54 15.36
CA SER A 434 27.79 7.91 14.91
C SER A 434 27.09 8.76 15.97
N GLN A 435 26.69 8.16 17.10
CA GLN A 435 26.05 8.84 18.23
C GLN A 435 27.04 9.19 19.35
N VAL A 436 28.21 8.56 19.35
CA VAL A 436 29.39 8.92 20.17
C VAL A 436 30.22 9.93 19.39
#